data_AF-A0A7S9VUM5-F1
#
_entry.id   AF-A0A7S9VUM5-F1
#
_cell.length_a   1.000
_cell.length_b   1.000
_cell.length_c   1.000
_cell.angle_alpha   90.00
_cell.angle_beta   90.00
_cell.angle_gamma   90.00
#
_symmetry.space_group_name_H-M   'P 1'
#
loop_
_entity.id
_entity.type
_entity.pdbx_description
1 polymer ?
#
loop_
_entity_poly.entity_id
_entity_poly.type
_entity_poly.pdbx_seq_one_letter_code
_entity_poly.pdbx_strand_id
1 'polypeptide(L)'
;MGTIVGAALVSHHPGLMQPEDFRIQMGAGQDSDLVPGFARLRERINAVEADTLVIFDSHWFTTGYHLFDAGEHYSGTYVSDEMPWYLYDQPYDYRGAPDLARLCEDVAAEQNVMGLATAHPLLPRHYATINVVNAIKAHERVLTVGTCQNCKSEHFLESGRVLAEAIRRSDARVVLLASGALSHKFNGINWVQKNPRIYDPENVSSPENVESDREAIALMEEGRHDVIVDRFPTLYRKIPWEGFGGHYLQMIGALGGRDCRAKGETLSEYENARGTGNIHMWFEV
;
A
#
# COMPACT_ATOMS: atom_id res chain seq x y z
N MET A 1 -18.06 16.55 8.71
CA MET A 1 -17.75 16.27 7.28
C MET A 1 -16.32 15.80 7.22
N GLY A 2 -16.14 14.53 6.90
CA GLY A 2 -14.85 13.87 6.90
C GLY A 2 -13.96 14.39 5.78
N THR A 3 -12.66 14.15 5.95
CA THR A 3 -11.62 14.72 5.10
C THR A 3 -10.47 13.74 4.96
N ILE A 4 -9.87 13.71 3.78
CA ILE A 4 -8.58 13.07 3.56
C ILE A 4 -7.51 14.09 3.93
N VAL A 5 -6.73 13.80 4.96
CA VAL A 5 -5.74 14.72 5.55
C VAL A 5 -4.30 14.37 5.19
N GLY A 6 -4.10 13.30 4.42
CA GLY A 6 -2.80 12.88 3.94
C GLY A 6 -2.88 11.56 3.20
N ALA A 7 -1.84 11.25 2.43
CA ALA A 7 -1.72 9.98 1.75
C ALA A 7 -0.27 9.52 1.67
N ALA A 8 -0.04 8.22 1.53
CA ALA A 8 1.30 7.68 1.38
C ALA A 8 1.34 6.41 0.52
N LEU A 9 2.41 6.25 -0.25
CA LEU A 9 2.84 4.97 -0.80
C LEU A 9 3.77 4.32 0.22
N VAL A 10 3.49 3.08 0.61
CA VAL A 10 4.18 2.40 1.72
C VAL A 10 4.50 0.97 1.32
N SER A 11 5.79 0.61 1.31
CA SER A 11 6.20 -0.79 1.19
C SER A 11 5.81 -1.55 2.46
N HIS A 12 5.30 -2.76 2.27
CA HIS A 12 5.07 -3.71 3.35
C HIS A 12 5.97 -4.94 3.24
N HIS A 13 7.03 -4.86 2.43
CA HIS A 13 7.84 -6.04 2.07
C HIS A 13 8.20 -6.85 3.33
N PRO A 14 7.91 -8.16 3.34
CA PRO A 14 7.98 -8.96 4.56
C PRO A 14 9.39 -9.06 5.14
N GLY A 15 10.45 -8.84 4.35
CA GLY A 15 11.82 -8.83 4.84
C GLY A 15 12.11 -7.73 5.87
N LEU A 16 11.28 -6.69 5.95
CA LEU A 16 11.35 -5.65 6.99
C LEU A 16 11.02 -6.19 8.39
N MET A 17 10.29 -7.31 8.47
CA MET A 17 9.89 -7.95 9.73
C MET A 17 10.88 -9.02 10.22
N GLN A 18 11.96 -9.25 9.48
CA GLN A 18 13.03 -10.15 9.93
C GLN A 18 13.83 -9.53 11.07
N PRO A 19 14.55 -10.32 11.89
CA PRO A 19 15.42 -9.82 12.94
C PRO A 19 16.43 -8.76 12.43
N GLU A 20 16.68 -7.74 13.25
CA GLU A 20 17.53 -6.59 12.89
C GLU A 20 18.97 -7.01 12.54
N ASP A 21 19.54 -7.95 13.29
CA ASP A 21 20.88 -8.49 13.03
C ASP A 21 20.97 -9.15 11.64
N PHE A 22 19.94 -9.91 11.25
CA PHE A 22 19.83 -10.48 9.92
C PHE A 22 19.73 -9.40 8.85
N ARG A 23 18.88 -8.39 9.04
CA ARG A 23 18.72 -7.29 8.08
C ARG A 23 20.01 -6.50 7.88
N ILE A 24 20.70 -6.15 8.96
CA ILE A 24 22.01 -5.48 8.93
C ILE A 24 23.05 -6.35 8.21
N GLN A 25 23.09 -7.66 8.50
CA GLN A 25 23.99 -8.58 7.81
C GLN A 25 23.72 -8.61 6.31
N MET A 26 22.45 -8.74 5.91
CA MET A 26 22.05 -8.79 4.49
C MET A 26 22.24 -7.45 3.78
N GLY A 27 22.17 -6.34 4.50
CA GLY A 27 22.45 -5.00 3.98
C GLY A 27 23.92 -4.60 4.03
N ALA A 28 24.84 -5.59 4.12
CA ALA A 28 26.29 -5.37 4.14
C ALA A 28 26.77 -4.43 5.26
N GLY A 29 26.17 -4.54 6.45
CA GLY A 29 26.50 -3.75 7.63
C GLY A 29 25.60 -2.53 7.85
N GLN A 30 24.60 -2.31 7.00
CA GLN A 30 23.60 -1.25 7.14
C GLN A 30 22.20 -1.83 6.97
N ASP A 31 21.25 -1.44 7.82
CA ASP A 31 19.84 -1.83 7.65
C ASP A 31 19.21 -1.18 6.40
N SER A 32 18.01 -1.64 6.05
CA SER A 32 17.12 -0.99 5.06
C SER A 32 16.65 0.36 5.58
N ASP A 33 16.66 1.40 4.74
CA ASP A 33 16.14 2.72 5.11
C ASP A 33 14.60 2.76 5.16
N LEU A 34 13.91 1.74 4.64
CA LEU A 34 12.46 1.58 4.81
C LEU A 34 12.09 1.42 6.30
N VAL A 35 12.94 0.80 7.12
CA VAL A 35 12.71 0.59 8.57
C VAL A 35 12.57 1.94 9.31
N PRO A 36 13.57 2.85 9.30
CA PRO A 36 13.39 4.19 9.85
C PRO A 36 12.38 5.04 9.04
N GLY A 37 12.11 4.69 7.78
CA GLY A 37 11.05 5.31 6.98
C GLY A 37 9.66 5.21 7.60
N PHE A 38 9.34 4.13 8.31
CA PHE A 38 8.07 4.03 9.04
C PHE A 38 7.97 5.04 10.19
N ALA A 39 9.09 5.41 10.84
CA ALA A 39 9.08 6.45 11.86
C ALA A 39 8.78 7.82 11.24
N ARG A 40 9.39 8.13 10.09
CA ARG A 40 9.10 9.36 9.32
C ARG A 40 7.65 9.40 8.84
N LEU A 41 7.10 8.26 8.38
CA LEU A 41 5.68 8.15 8.05
C LEU A 41 4.79 8.40 9.28
N ARG A 42 5.12 7.81 10.42
CA ARG A 42 4.38 7.99 11.67
C ARG A 42 4.35 9.46 12.12
N GLU A 43 5.45 10.19 11.95
CA GLU A 43 5.53 11.64 12.19
C GLU A 43 4.54 12.41 11.31
N ARG A 44 4.45 12.08 10.01
CA ARG A 44 3.50 12.72 9.09
C ARG A 44 2.05 12.45 9.48
N ILE A 45 1.71 11.20 9.80
CA ILE A 45 0.35 10.83 10.21
C ILE A 45 -0.03 11.55 11.52
N ASN A 46 0.90 11.67 12.48
CA ASN A 46 0.67 12.42 13.71
C ASN A 46 0.45 13.92 13.45
N ALA A 47 1.25 14.52 12.56
CA ALA A 47 1.17 15.94 12.25
C ALA A 47 -0.18 16.35 11.63
N VAL A 48 -0.83 15.44 10.92
CA VAL A 48 -2.16 15.65 10.33
C VAL A 48 -3.30 15.16 11.22
N GLU A 49 -3.01 14.68 12.44
CA GLU A 49 -3.99 14.25 13.44
C GLU A 49 -5.08 13.32 12.86
N ALA A 50 -4.65 12.29 12.13
CA ALA A 50 -5.56 11.29 11.58
C ALA A 50 -6.22 10.47 12.71
N ASP A 51 -7.50 10.14 12.55
CA ASP A 51 -8.21 9.23 13.46
C ASP A 51 -8.48 7.85 12.82
N THR A 52 -8.34 7.78 11.50
CA THR A 52 -8.63 6.60 10.69
C THR A 52 -7.58 6.45 9.59
N LEU A 53 -7.09 5.23 9.39
CA LEU A 53 -6.22 4.85 8.29
C LEU A 53 -7.00 3.98 7.32
N VAL A 54 -6.94 4.30 6.03
CA VAL A 54 -7.39 3.39 4.96
C VAL A 54 -6.15 2.75 4.36
N ILE A 55 -6.06 1.42 4.42
CA ILE A 55 -4.95 0.66 3.86
C ILE A 55 -5.44 -0.07 2.61
N PHE A 56 -4.91 0.29 1.45
CA PHE A 56 -5.14 -0.46 0.22
C PHE A 56 -4.16 -1.62 0.16
N ASP A 57 -4.67 -2.82 0.40
CA ASP A 57 -3.88 -4.03 0.58
C ASP A 57 -3.69 -4.74 -0.78
N SER A 58 -2.45 -4.79 -1.26
CA SER A 58 -2.11 -5.43 -2.53
C SER A 58 -2.18 -6.97 -2.49
N HIS A 59 -2.25 -7.58 -1.29
CA HIS A 59 -2.29 -9.02 -1.06
C HIS A 59 -3.70 -9.56 -0.75
N TRP A 60 -4.62 -8.70 -0.34
CA TRP A 60 -6.03 -9.08 -0.19
C TRP A 60 -6.71 -9.13 -1.55
N PHE A 61 -6.40 -10.17 -2.33
CA PHE A 61 -6.99 -10.39 -3.64
C PHE A 61 -8.44 -10.85 -3.53
N THR A 62 -9.31 -10.13 -4.23
CA THR A 62 -10.75 -10.42 -4.31
C THR A 62 -11.16 -10.66 -5.75
N THR A 63 -12.36 -11.19 -5.97
CA THR A 63 -12.91 -11.38 -7.32
C THR A 63 -14.33 -10.83 -7.37
N GLY A 64 -14.62 -10.03 -8.41
CA GLY A 64 -15.96 -9.50 -8.68
C GLY A 64 -16.32 -8.22 -7.92
N TYR A 65 -15.69 -7.93 -6.78
CA TYR A 65 -15.96 -6.75 -5.96
C TYR A 65 -14.68 -6.16 -5.35
N HIS A 66 -14.62 -4.85 -5.24
CA HIS A 66 -13.75 -4.17 -4.28
C HIS A 66 -14.34 -4.39 -2.88
N LEU A 67 -13.61 -5.07 -2.00
CA LEU A 67 -14.09 -5.35 -0.65
C LEU A 67 -13.56 -4.31 0.33
N PHE A 68 -14.43 -3.86 1.22
CA PHE A 68 -14.13 -3.00 2.37
C PHE A 68 -14.27 -3.83 3.64
N ASP A 69 -13.21 -3.89 4.46
CA ASP A 69 -13.26 -4.69 5.68
C ASP A 69 -14.05 -4.00 6.79
N ALA A 70 -15.17 -4.60 7.16
CA ALA A 70 -16.17 -4.06 8.08
C ALA A 70 -16.17 -4.75 9.44
N GLY A 71 -15.09 -5.44 9.81
CA GLY A 71 -14.88 -5.95 11.17
C GLY A 71 -14.69 -4.81 12.18
N GLU A 72 -15.11 -5.04 13.43
CA GLU A 72 -14.99 -4.04 14.51
C GLU A 72 -13.59 -4.01 15.14
N HIS A 73 -12.96 -5.17 15.24
CA HIS A 73 -11.69 -5.37 15.90
C HIS A 73 -10.97 -6.60 15.34
N TYR A 74 -9.65 -6.53 15.23
CA TYR A 74 -8.83 -7.62 14.73
C TYR A 74 -7.70 -7.87 15.69
N SER A 75 -7.58 -9.10 16.16
CA SER A 75 -6.47 -9.53 16.99
C SER A 75 -6.07 -10.95 16.65
N GLY A 76 -4.81 -11.28 16.83
CA GLY A 76 -4.31 -12.63 16.58
C GLY A 76 -2.83 -12.66 16.27
N THR A 77 -2.42 -13.75 15.64
CA THR A 77 -1.05 -13.98 15.21
C THR A 77 -1.08 -14.42 13.76
N TYR A 78 -0.27 -13.78 12.93
CA TYR A 78 -0.21 -14.02 11.50
C TYR A 78 1.02 -14.85 11.14
N VAL A 79 0.80 -15.75 10.18
CA VAL A 79 1.84 -16.52 9.49
C VAL A 79 1.62 -16.35 7.99
N SER A 80 2.68 -16.00 7.26
CA SER A 80 2.64 -15.84 5.82
C SER A 80 2.49 -17.18 5.12
N ASP A 81 1.55 -17.27 4.19
CA ASP A 81 1.42 -18.40 3.26
C ASP A 81 2.48 -18.33 2.15
N GLU A 82 2.91 -17.12 1.77
CA GLU A 82 3.95 -16.90 0.78
C GLU A 82 5.35 -17.21 1.33
N MET A 83 5.64 -16.79 2.57
CA MET A 83 7.01 -16.83 3.15
C MET A 83 7.00 -17.26 4.64
N PRO A 84 6.45 -18.43 4.97
CA PRO A 84 6.25 -18.87 6.37
C PRO A 84 7.54 -19.07 7.17
N TRP A 85 8.70 -19.18 6.52
CA TRP A 85 9.98 -19.41 7.20
C TRP A 85 10.63 -18.15 7.77
N TYR A 86 10.14 -16.95 7.42
CA TYR A 86 10.64 -15.72 8.05
C TYR A 86 9.57 -14.70 8.41
N LEU A 87 8.35 -14.81 7.88
CA LEU A 87 7.20 -14.00 8.30
C LEU A 87 6.18 -14.89 8.99
N TYR A 88 6.46 -15.21 10.25
CA TYR A 88 5.62 -16.04 11.11
C TYR A 88 5.52 -15.42 12.50
N ASP A 89 4.57 -15.92 13.28
CA ASP A 89 4.30 -15.47 14.65
C ASP A 89 4.19 -13.95 14.82
N GLN A 90 3.63 -13.25 13.82
CA GLN A 90 3.47 -11.80 13.86
C GLN A 90 2.19 -11.44 14.62
N PRO A 91 2.27 -10.96 15.88
CA PRO A 91 1.07 -10.55 16.58
C PRO A 91 0.48 -9.29 15.93
N TYR A 92 -0.84 -9.18 15.94
CA TYR A 92 -1.53 -7.95 15.56
C TYR A 92 -2.72 -7.74 16.49
N ASP A 93 -3.03 -6.48 16.76
CA ASP A 93 -4.16 -6.04 17.56
C ASP A 93 -4.52 -4.60 17.16
N TYR A 94 -5.65 -4.42 16.48
CA TYR A 94 -6.08 -3.11 15.99
C TYR A 94 -7.61 -3.02 15.78
N ARG A 95 -8.11 -1.78 15.84
CA ARG A 95 -9.54 -1.47 15.68
C ARG A 95 -9.90 -1.33 14.21
N GLY A 96 -11.04 -1.89 13.80
CA GLY A 96 -11.58 -1.69 12.47
C GLY A 96 -12.39 -0.39 12.33
N ALA A 97 -12.76 -0.07 11.09
CA ALA A 97 -13.62 1.07 10.74
C ALA A 97 -14.94 0.64 10.08
N PRO A 98 -15.79 -0.16 10.74
CA PRO A 98 -16.99 -0.77 10.16
C PRO A 98 -17.98 0.25 9.58
N ASP A 99 -18.15 1.40 10.24
CA ASP A 99 -19.08 2.44 9.81
C ASP A 99 -18.64 3.06 8.47
N LEU A 100 -17.33 3.30 8.29
CA LEU A 100 -16.78 3.79 7.03
C LEU A 100 -16.89 2.72 5.93
N ALA A 101 -16.64 1.46 6.25
CA ALA A 101 -16.76 0.36 5.30
C ALA A 101 -18.20 0.22 4.74
N ARG A 102 -19.21 0.31 5.60
CA ARG A 102 -20.63 0.27 5.19
C ARG A 102 -21.01 1.50 4.37
N LEU A 103 -20.50 2.66 4.72
CA LEU A 103 -20.71 3.89 3.94
C LEU A 103 -20.09 3.78 2.54
N CYS A 104 -18.94 3.11 2.39
CA CYS A 104 -18.37 2.80 1.08
C CYS A 104 -19.29 1.89 0.26
N GLU A 105 -19.92 0.89 0.87
CA GLU A 105 -20.91 0.02 0.20
C GLU A 105 -22.14 0.80 -0.27
N ASP A 106 -22.71 1.66 0.58
CA ASP A 106 -23.84 2.53 0.22
C ASP A 106 -23.50 3.43 -0.98
N VAL A 107 -22.33 4.08 -0.94
CA VAL A 107 -21.85 4.94 -2.03
C VAL A 107 -21.57 4.13 -3.30
N ALA A 108 -21.00 2.93 -3.18
CA ALA A 108 -20.76 2.06 -4.31
C ALA A 108 -22.07 1.70 -5.02
N ALA A 109 -23.11 1.35 -4.25
CA ALA A 109 -24.44 1.06 -4.77
C ALA A 109 -25.06 2.26 -5.51
N GLU A 110 -24.99 3.46 -4.91
CA GLU A 110 -25.48 4.70 -5.55
C GLU A 110 -24.75 5.03 -6.86
N GLN A 111 -23.44 4.76 -6.93
CA GLN A 111 -22.61 5.05 -8.09
C GLN A 111 -22.56 3.89 -9.10
N ASN A 112 -23.27 2.78 -8.85
CA ASN A 112 -23.22 1.56 -9.65
C ASN A 112 -21.79 0.97 -9.79
N VAL A 113 -20.99 1.05 -8.73
CA VAL A 113 -19.65 0.47 -8.63
C VAL A 113 -19.73 -0.84 -7.85
N MET A 114 -18.95 -1.84 -8.26
CA MET A 114 -18.90 -3.15 -7.60
C MET A 114 -18.07 -3.08 -6.30
N GLY A 115 -18.65 -2.48 -5.25
CA GLY A 115 -18.09 -2.39 -3.90
C GLY A 115 -18.96 -3.13 -2.89
N LEU A 116 -18.36 -3.78 -1.90
CA LEU A 116 -19.08 -4.55 -0.87
C LEU A 116 -18.36 -4.48 0.48
N ALA A 117 -19.10 -4.30 1.57
CA ALA A 117 -18.57 -4.38 2.92
C ALA A 117 -18.63 -5.84 3.42
N THR A 118 -17.54 -6.35 4.02
CA THR A 118 -17.49 -7.71 4.57
C THR A 118 -16.87 -7.75 5.95
N ALA A 119 -17.46 -8.52 6.87
CA ALA A 119 -17.03 -8.60 8.26
C ALA A 119 -16.97 -10.05 8.76
N HIS A 120 -16.82 -11.03 7.86
CA HIS A 120 -16.83 -12.44 8.27
C HIS A 120 -15.64 -12.71 9.21
N PRO A 121 -15.86 -13.22 10.44
CA PRO A 121 -14.80 -13.30 11.46
C PRO A 121 -13.67 -14.27 11.11
N LEU A 122 -13.92 -15.21 10.18
CA LEU A 122 -12.91 -16.14 9.66
C LEU A 122 -12.19 -15.65 8.40
N LEU A 123 -12.49 -14.44 7.93
CA LEU A 123 -11.78 -13.86 6.79
C LEU A 123 -10.29 -13.69 7.19
N PRO A 124 -9.33 -14.30 6.46
CA PRO A 124 -7.93 -14.15 6.79
C PRO A 124 -7.50 -12.69 6.77
N ARG A 125 -6.50 -12.37 7.59
CA ARG A 125 -5.78 -11.09 7.52
C ARG A 125 -4.58 -11.28 6.62
N HIS A 126 -4.14 -10.22 5.96
CA HIS A 126 -3.01 -10.26 5.03
C HIS A 126 -1.86 -9.42 5.59
N TYR A 127 -0.63 -9.85 5.29
CA TYR A 127 0.56 -9.20 5.85
C TYR A 127 0.76 -7.77 5.33
N ALA A 128 0.25 -7.42 4.15
CA ALA A 128 0.39 -6.07 3.62
C ALA A 128 -0.30 -5.02 4.51
N THR A 129 -1.42 -5.37 5.14
CA THR A 129 -2.03 -4.56 6.21
C THR A 129 -1.27 -4.70 7.53
N ILE A 130 -1.07 -5.92 8.02
CA ILE A 130 -0.51 -6.18 9.36
C ILE A 130 0.87 -5.56 9.52
N ASN A 131 1.73 -5.69 8.51
CA ASN A 131 3.08 -5.16 8.54
C ASN A 131 3.08 -3.64 8.72
N VAL A 132 2.23 -2.92 7.97
CA VAL A 132 2.13 -1.46 8.08
C VAL A 132 1.58 -1.06 9.44
N VAL A 133 0.49 -1.70 9.89
CA VAL A 133 -0.12 -1.44 11.21
C VAL A 133 0.89 -1.61 12.34
N ASN A 134 1.64 -2.71 12.33
CA ASN A 134 2.64 -3.01 13.34
C ASN A 134 3.83 -2.04 13.29
N ALA A 135 4.35 -1.76 12.09
CA ALA A 135 5.53 -0.92 11.92
C ALA A 135 5.28 0.52 12.36
N ILE A 136 4.12 1.09 12.04
CA ILE A 136 3.74 2.44 12.47
C ILE A 136 3.11 2.47 13.86
N LYS A 137 2.90 1.31 14.50
CA LYS A 137 2.20 1.15 15.79
C LYS A 137 0.87 1.90 15.78
N ALA A 138 0.04 1.59 14.78
CA ALA A 138 -1.22 2.27 14.56
C ALA A 138 -2.13 2.19 15.79
N HIS A 139 -2.78 3.30 16.12
CA HIS A 139 -3.78 3.42 17.20
C HIS A 139 -5.11 4.01 16.70
N GLU A 140 -5.10 4.47 15.45
CA GLU A 140 -6.25 4.85 14.66
C GLU A 140 -7.17 3.65 14.36
N ARG A 141 -8.39 3.93 13.91
CA ARG A 141 -9.21 2.89 13.26
C ARG A 141 -8.59 2.53 11.91
N VAL A 142 -8.67 1.28 11.51
CA VAL A 142 -8.14 0.81 10.22
C VAL A 142 -9.28 0.30 9.34
N LEU A 143 -9.38 0.84 8.14
CA LEU A 143 -10.17 0.27 7.04
C LEU A 143 -9.21 -0.37 6.04
N THR A 144 -9.22 -1.70 5.95
CA THR A 144 -8.51 -2.39 4.86
C THR A 144 -9.41 -2.44 3.63
N VAL A 145 -8.83 -2.19 2.45
CA VAL A 145 -9.51 -2.25 1.15
C VAL A 145 -8.79 -3.25 0.25
N GLY A 146 -9.55 -4.18 -0.33
CA GLY A 146 -9.02 -5.27 -1.15
C GLY A 146 -8.63 -4.86 -2.57
N THR A 147 -7.82 -5.71 -3.19
CA THR A 147 -7.39 -5.58 -4.58
C THR A 147 -8.10 -6.59 -5.46
N CYS A 148 -9.12 -6.13 -6.20
CA CYS A 148 -9.93 -7.00 -7.05
C CYS A 148 -9.16 -7.44 -8.32
N GLN A 149 -8.93 -8.75 -8.47
CA GLN A 149 -7.99 -9.29 -9.47
C GLN A 149 -8.48 -9.16 -10.92
N ASN A 150 -9.79 -9.09 -11.13
CA ASN A 150 -10.40 -8.92 -12.45
C ASN A 150 -10.72 -7.44 -12.77
N CYS A 151 -10.20 -6.50 -11.97
CA CYS A 151 -10.31 -5.07 -12.25
C CYS A 151 -9.25 -4.57 -13.25
N LYS A 152 -9.63 -3.51 -13.96
CA LYS A 152 -8.76 -2.70 -14.80
C LYS A 152 -8.46 -1.39 -14.08
N SER A 153 -7.58 -0.57 -14.66
CA SER A 153 -7.16 0.70 -14.06
C SER A 153 -8.35 1.63 -13.73
N GLU A 154 -9.34 1.70 -14.61
CA GLU A 154 -10.56 2.49 -14.42
C GLU A 154 -11.38 2.04 -13.21
N HIS A 155 -11.47 0.72 -12.95
CA HIS A 155 -12.22 0.18 -11.82
C HIS A 155 -11.51 0.48 -10.47
N PHE A 156 -10.18 0.46 -10.45
CA PHE A 156 -9.43 0.88 -9.25
C PHE A 156 -9.64 2.37 -8.95
N LEU A 157 -9.64 3.23 -9.97
CA LEU A 157 -9.94 4.66 -9.81
C LEU A 157 -11.38 4.89 -9.33
N GLU A 158 -12.35 4.13 -9.85
CA GLU A 158 -13.75 4.10 -9.38
C GLU A 158 -13.86 3.76 -7.90
N SER A 159 -13.17 2.70 -7.45
CA SER A 159 -13.11 2.33 -6.03
C SER A 159 -12.56 3.46 -5.15
N GLY A 160 -11.53 4.17 -5.62
CA GLY A 160 -11.00 5.36 -4.96
C GLY A 160 -12.04 6.48 -4.84
N ARG A 161 -12.78 6.77 -5.92
CA ARG A 161 -13.85 7.79 -5.91
C ARG A 161 -15.00 7.44 -4.96
N VAL A 162 -15.37 6.16 -4.87
CA VAL A 162 -16.33 5.65 -3.88
C VAL A 162 -15.84 5.94 -2.46
N LEU A 163 -14.59 5.60 -2.16
CA LEU A 163 -14.01 5.84 -0.84
C LEU A 163 -13.97 7.34 -0.50
N ALA A 164 -13.56 8.21 -1.43
CA ALA A 164 -13.52 9.65 -1.19
C ALA A 164 -14.90 10.23 -0.84
N GLU A 165 -15.94 9.80 -1.55
CA GLU A 165 -17.31 10.22 -1.28
C GLU A 165 -17.83 9.66 0.06
N ALA A 166 -17.49 8.42 0.41
CA ALA A 166 -17.80 7.86 1.72
C ALA A 166 -17.10 8.63 2.85
N ILE A 167 -15.81 8.94 2.71
CA ILE A 167 -15.06 9.76 3.67
C ILE A 167 -15.74 11.13 3.84
N ARG A 168 -16.11 11.79 2.74
CA ARG A 168 -16.80 13.08 2.78
C ARG A 168 -18.11 13.03 3.58
N ARG A 169 -18.86 11.93 3.47
CA ARG A 169 -20.13 11.71 4.20
C ARG A 169 -19.94 11.29 5.66
N SER A 170 -18.75 10.88 6.05
CA SER A 170 -18.40 10.52 7.42
C SER A 170 -18.00 11.75 8.24
N ASP A 171 -17.48 11.53 9.46
CA ASP A 171 -16.80 12.53 10.29
C ASP A 171 -15.31 12.22 10.50
N ALA A 172 -14.77 11.24 9.76
CA ALA A 172 -13.39 10.77 9.94
C ALA A 172 -12.35 11.71 9.33
N ARG A 173 -11.19 11.79 9.98
CA ARG A 173 -9.96 12.39 9.45
C ARG A 173 -9.04 11.27 8.98
N VAL A 174 -8.98 11.10 7.66
CA VAL A 174 -8.44 9.89 7.05
C VAL A 174 -7.05 10.12 6.44
N VAL A 175 -6.12 9.23 6.74
CA VAL A 175 -4.91 9.05 5.92
C VAL A 175 -5.06 7.80 5.05
N LEU A 176 -4.71 7.95 3.77
CA LEU A 176 -4.71 6.87 2.79
C LEU A 176 -3.31 6.23 2.68
N LEU A 177 -3.19 4.93 2.84
CA LEU A 177 -1.93 4.19 2.75
C LEU A 177 -2.03 3.17 1.61
N ALA A 178 -1.40 3.48 0.48
CA ALA A 178 -1.21 2.54 -0.62
C ALA A 178 -0.11 1.55 -0.23
N SER A 179 -0.52 0.41 0.34
CA SER A 179 0.40 -0.62 0.81
C SER A 179 0.83 -1.51 -0.35
N GLY A 180 1.99 -1.23 -0.93
CA GLY A 180 2.50 -1.95 -2.08
C GLY A 180 3.85 -1.49 -2.59
N ALA A 181 4.50 -2.36 -3.36
CA ALA A 181 5.69 -2.07 -4.14
C ALA A 181 5.35 -1.47 -5.52
N LEU A 182 6.33 -0.80 -6.11
CA LEU A 182 6.32 -0.39 -7.53
C LEU A 182 6.55 -1.63 -8.39
N SER A 183 7.57 -1.68 -9.26
CA SER A 183 7.85 -2.86 -10.06
C SER A 183 7.89 -4.14 -9.22
N HIS A 184 7.02 -5.10 -9.56
CA HIS A 184 6.80 -6.28 -8.73
C HIS A 184 7.14 -7.58 -9.48
N LYS A 185 8.43 -7.71 -9.81
CA LYS A 185 8.99 -8.90 -10.44
C LYS A 185 10.07 -9.48 -9.52
N PHE A 186 9.82 -10.67 -9.00
CA PHE A 186 10.82 -11.37 -8.19
C PHE A 186 12.00 -11.87 -9.03
N ASN A 187 13.17 -11.89 -8.38
CA ASN A 187 14.34 -12.61 -8.87
C ASN A 187 14.04 -14.12 -8.97
N GLY A 188 14.57 -14.76 -10.02
CA GLY A 188 14.42 -16.21 -10.20
C GLY A 188 15.13 -17.01 -9.10
N ILE A 189 14.74 -18.27 -8.89
CA ILE A 189 15.29 -19.12 -7.82
C ILE A 189 16.81 -19.34 -7.93
N ASN A 190 17.37 -19.23 -9.13
CA ASN A 190 18.79 -19.38 -9.45
C ASN A 190 19.51 -18.03 -9.59
N TRP A 191 18.87 -16.92 -9.22
CA TRP A 191 19.48 -15.59 -9.28
C TRP A 191 20.67 -15.51 -8.32
N VAL A 192 21.72 -14.84 -8.80
CA VAL A 192 22.93 -14.55 -8.03
C VAL A 192 22.92 -13.07 -7.69
N GLN A 193 23.18 -12.78 -6.42
CA GLN A 193 23.24 -11.42 -5.91
C GLN A 193 24.32 -10.60 -6.64
N LYS A 194 23.90 -9.45 -7.20
CA LYS A 194 24.76 -8.58 -8.01
C LYS A 194 25.55 -7.61 -7.12
N ASN A 195 24.91 -7.12 -6.07
CA ASN A 195 25.50 -6.17 -5.12
C ASN A 195 25.48 -6.75 -3.70
N PRO A 196 26.56 -6.67 -2.91
CA PRO A 196 26.64 -7.26 -1.57
C PRO A 196 25.61 -6.71 -0.57
N ARG A 197 25.12 -5.48 -0.76
CA ARG A 197 23.98 -4.94 0.00
C ARG A 197 22.70 -5.39 -0.67
N ILE A 198 21.92 -6.27 -0.02
CA ILE A 198 20.72 -6.86 -0.63
C ILE A 198 19.70 -5.78 -1.07
N TYR A 199 19.61 -4.69 -0.32
CA TYR A 199 18.66 -3.58 -0.54
C TYR A 199 19.07 -2.65 -1.69
N ASP A 200 20.26 -2.82 -2.26
CA ASP A 200 20.75 -1.97 -3.35
C ASP A 200 19.88 -2.12 -4.62
N PRO A 201 19.49 -1.02 -5.29
CA PRO A 201 18.73 -1.05 -6.54
C PRO A 201 19.32 -1.92 -7.65
N GLU A 202 20.63 -2.18 -7.68
CA GLU A 202 21.24 -3.10 -8.64
C GLU A 202 20.67 -4.53 -8.53
N ASN A 203 20.17 -4.91 -7.36
CA ASN A 203 19.56 -6.21 -7.10
C ASN A 203 18.08 -6.31 -7.52
N VAL A 204 17.46 -5.21 -7.97
CA VAL A 204 16.14 -5.24 -8.63
C VAL A 204 16.21 -6.11 -9.89
N SER A 205 15.10 -6.76 -10.23
CA SER A 205 15.11 -7.87 -11.18
C SER A 205 15.61 -7.50 -12.58
N SER A 206 15.42 -6.25 -13.01
CA SER A 206 15.99 -5.75 -14.25
C SER A 206 16.27 -4.24 -14.21
N PRO A 207 17.20 -3.73 -15.03
CA PRO A 207 17.43 -2.28 -15.16
C PRO A 207 16.19 -1.51 -15.65
N GLU A 208 15.36 -2.12 -16.51
CA GLU A 208 14.13 -1.51 -17.02
C GLU A 208 13.12 -1.25 -15.89
N ASN A 209 13.07 -2.15 -14.89
CA ASN A 209 12.24 -1.96 -13.71
C ASN A 209 12.73 -0.79 -12.86
N VAL A 210 14.05 -0.68 -12.64
CA VAL A 210 14.64 0.45 -11.91
C VAL A 210 14.35 1.78 -12.60
N GLU A 211 14.51 1.83 -13.92
CA GLU A 211 14.20 3.03 -14.70
C GLU A 211 12.72 3.39 -14.63
N SER A 212 11.83 2.41 -14.83
CA SER A 212 10.38 2.62 -14.73
C SER A 212 9.95 3.11 -13.33
N ASP A 213 10.57 2.60 -12.27
CA ASP A 213 10.26 2.98 -10.89
C ASP A 213 10.76 4.39 -10.60
N ARG A 214 11.99 4.73 -11.00
CA ARG A 214 12.55 6.08 -10.85
C ARG A 214 11.77 7.13 -11.62
N GLU A 215 11.32 6.81 -12.83
CA GLU A 215 10.43 7.68 -13.60
C GLU A 215 9.10 7.92 -12.85
N ALA A 216 8.50 6.86 -12.30
CA ALA A 216 7.27 6.99 -11.55
C ALA A 216 7.45 7.82 -10.27
N ILE A 217 8.55 7.63 -9.54
CA ILE A 217 8.91 8.42 -8.35
C ILE A 217 9.04 9.90 -8.73
N ALA A 218 9.80 10.23 -9.79
CA ALA A 218 9.94 11.61 -10.25
C ALA A 218 8.60 12.25 -10.63
N LEU A 219 7.74 11.51 -11.34
CA LEU A 219 6.38 11.98 -11.66
C LEU A 219 5.53 12.21 -10.40
N MET A 220 5.68 11.38 -9.37
CA MET A 220 5.03 11.54 -8.07
C MET A 220 5.54 12.78 -7.32
N GLU A 221 6.84 13.04 -7.33
CA GLU A 221 7.45 14.26 -6.74
C GLU A 221 6.96 15.54 -7.44
N GLU A 222 6.73 15.49 -8.76
CA GLU A 222 6.18 16.59 -9.53
C GLU A 222 4.65 16.76 -9.38
N GLY A 223 3.96 15.79 -8.77
CA GLY A 223 2.49 15.73 -8.71
C GLY A 223 1.84 15.43 -10.07
N ARG A 224 2.57 14.80 -10.99
CA ARG A 224 2.14 14.41 -12.35
C ARG A 224 1.46 13.05 -12.38
N HIS A 225 0.48 12.88 -11.49
CA HIS A 225 -0.34 11.67 -11.42
C HIS A 225 -1.14 11.42 -12.70
N ASP A 226 -1.49 12.47 -13.45
CA ASP A 226 -2.11 12.41 -14.77
C ASP A 226 -1.33 11.50 -15.72
N VAL A 227 0.00 11.66 -15.75
CA VAL A 227 0.89 10.88 -16.62
C VAL A 227 0.92 9.41 -16.20
N ILE A 228 1.01 9.14 -14.89
CA ILE A 228 1.03 7.76 -14.38
C ILE A 228 -0.29 7.06 -14.70
N VAL A 229 -1.43 7.73 -14.45
CA VAL A 229 -2.77 7.19 -14.72
C VAL A 229 -2.96 6.91 -16.22
N ASP A 230 -2.59 7.84 -17.10
CA ASP A 230 -2.75 7.69 -18.55
C ASP A 230 -1.87 6.56 -19.12
N ARG A 231 -0.69 6.35 -18.54
CA ARG A 231 0.24 5.29 -18.94
C ARG A 231 -0.07 3.94 -18.32
N PHE A 232 -0.86 3.89 -17.24
CA PHE A 232 -1.08 2.66 -16.48
C PHE A 232 -1.60 1.48 -17.32
N PRO A 233 -2.66 1.65 -18.15
CA PRO A 233 -3.23 0.54 -18.91
C PRO A 233 -2.28 -0.07 -19.94
N THR A 234 -1.23 0.65 -20.36
CA THR A 234 -0.38 0.26 -21.50
C THR A 234 1.09 0.03 -21.14
N LEU A 235 1.66 0.88 -20.30
CA LEU A 235 3.07 0.84 -19.89
C LEU A 235 3.22 0.07 -18.57
N TYR A 236 2.68 0.60 -17.47
CA TYR A 236 2.82 -0.02 -16.14
C TYR A 236 2.10 -1.37 -16.06
N ARG A 237 1.11 -1.66 -16.91
CA ARG A 237 0.51 -3.00 -16.98
C ARG A 237 1.50 -4.08 -17.45
N LYS A 238 2.52 -3.73 -18.24
CA LYS A 238 3.55 -4.65 -18.75
C LYS A 238 4.70 -4.87 -17.76
N ILE A 239 4.97 -3.87 -16.92
CA ILE A 239 5.89 -3.93 -15.79
C ILE A 239 5.03 -3.80 -14.53
N PRO A 240 4.23 -4.82 -14.22
CA PRO A 240 3.14 -4.68 -13.27
C PRO A 240 3.66 -4.26 -11.91
N TRP A 241 3.03 -3.24 -11.37
CA TRP A 241 3.14 -2.94 -9.96
C TRP A 241 2.46 -4.01 -9.13
N GLU A 242 2.80 -4.09 -7.86
CA GLU A 242 2.21 -5.05 -6.95
C GLU A 242 0.69 -4.91 -6.88
N GLY A 243 -0.04 -6.01 -6.77
CA GLY A 243 -1.50 -5.97 -6.78
C GLY A 243 -2.06 -5.27 -8.03
N PHE A 244 -1.39 -5.41 -9.18
CA PHE A 244 -1.77 -4.74 -10.42
C PHE A 244 -1.73 -3.21 -10.38
N GLY A 245 -1.07 -2.61 -9.38
CA GLY A 245 -1.13 -1.18 -9.11
C GLY A 245 -2.39 -0.72 -8.40
N GLY A 246 -3.24 -1.65 -7.94
CA GLY A 246 -4.50 -1.34 -7.29
C GLY A 246 -4.32 -0.44 -6.07
N HIS A 247 -3.31 -0.69 -5.25
CA HIS A 247 -3.00 0.12 -4.07
C HIS A 247 -2.84 1.62 -4.42
N TYR A 248 -2.02 1.93 -5.41
CA TYR A 248 -1.78 3.30 -5.87
C TYR A 248 -2.99 3.88 -6.60
N LEU A 249 -3.60 3.13 -7.53
CA LEU A 249 -4.71 3.64 -8.34
C LEU A 249 -5.97 3.90 -7.50
N GLN A 250 -6.25 3.08 -6.49
CA GLN A 250 -7.34 3.34 -5.55
C GLN A 250 -7.06 4.58 -4.70
N MET A 251 -5.83 4.75 -4.20
CA MET A 251 -5.43 5.96 -3.47
C MET A 251 -5.57 7.22 -4.33
N ILE A 252 -4.98 7.25 -5.53
CA ILE A 252 -5.07 8.41 -6.42
C ILE A 252 -6.50 8.66 -6.88
N GLY A 253 -7.30 7.61 -7.11
CA GLY A 253 -8.73 7.74 -7.39
C GLY A 253 -9.48 8.51 -6.30
N ALA A 254 -9.13 8.29 -5.03
CA ALA A 254 -9.68 9.03 -3.91
C ALA A 254 -9.18 10.49 -3.83
N LEU A 255 -7.96 10.76 -4.31
CA LEU A 255 -7.36 12.09 -4.35
C LEU A 255 -7.70 12.90 -5.62
N GLY A 256 -8.67 12.46 -6.42
CA GLY A 256 -9.11 13.16 -7.64
C GLY A 256 -8.63 12.55 -8.96
N GLY A 257 -8.01 11.37 -8.92
CA GLY A 257 -7.61 10.63 -10.12
C GLY A 257 -6.58 11.39 -10.94
N ARG A 258 -6.89 11.60 -12.23
CA ARG A 258 -6.05 12.36 -13.16
C ARG A 258 -5.87 13.82 -12.75
N ASP A 259 -6.79 14.38 -11.97
CA ASP A 259 -6.75 15.78 -11.54
C ASP A 259 -5.96 15.96 -10.23
N CYS A 260 -5.52 14.87 -9.62
CA CYS A 260 -4.66 14.93 -8.44
C CYS A 260 -3.33 15.63 -8.78
N ARG A 261 -2.92 16.58 -7.93
CA ARG A 261 -1.66 17.32 -8.03
C ARG A 261 -0.84 17.29 -6.73
N ALA A 262 -1.20 16.39 -5.81
CA ALA A 262 -0.45 16.19 -4.58
C ALA A 262 1.00 15.85 -4.92
N LYS A 263 1.96 16.52 -4.29
CA LYS A 263 3.38 16.24 -4.53
C LYS A 263 3.89 15.22 -3.54
N GLY A 264 4.65 14.25 -4.05
CA GLY A 264 5.33 13.25 -3.25
C GLY A 264 6.60 13.79 -2.59
N GLU A 265 6.79 13.51 -1.31
CA GLU A 265 8.05 13.62 -0.59
C GLU A 265 8.54 12.21 -0.26
N THR A 266 9.79 11.87 -0.60
CA THR A 266 10.37 10.59 -0.26
C THR A 266 10.62 10.49 1.24
N LEU A 267 10.09 9.42 1.85
CA LEU A 267 10.29 9.08 3.25
C LEU A 267 11.26 7.91 3.41
N SER A 268 11.80 7.36 2.32
CA SER A 268 12.89 6.40 2.36
C SER A 268 13.69 6.46 1.07
N GLU A 269 14.87 5.84 1.08
CA GLU A 269 15.55 5.42 -0.13
C GLU A 269 14.68 4.46 -0.96
N TYR A 270 14.89 4.45 -2.28
CA TYR A 270 14.37 3.42 -3.17
C TYR A 270 15.24 2.17 -3.06
N GLU A 271 14.66 1.06 -2.64
CA GLU A 271 15.40 -0.16 -2.29
C GLU A 271 14.85 -1.41 -2.97
N ASN A 272 15.76 -2.35 -3.23
CA ASN A 272 15.41 -3.69 -3.68
C ASN A 272 14.84 -4.54 -2.55
N ALA A 273 13.80 -5.31 -2.87
CA ALA A 273 13.35 -6.40 -2.02
C ALA A 273 13.08 -7.66 -2.85
N ARG A 274 14.06 -8.57 -2.89
CA ARG A 274 13.98 -9.84 -3.67
C ARG A 274 13.65 -9.65 -5.17
N GLY A 275 14.03 -8.51 -5.75
CA GLY A 275 13.82 -8.17 -7.15
C GLY A 275 12.78 -7.06 -7.36
N THR A 276 11.98 -6.74 -6.35
CA THR A 276 10.93 -5.71 -6.43
C THR A 276 11.44 -4.34 -5.98
N GLY A 277 10.85 -3.27 -6.52
CA GLY A 277 11.20 -1.89 -6.19
C GLY A 277 10.30 -1.29 -5.10
N ASN A 278 10.91 -0.84 -4.00
CA ASN A 278 10.19 -0.42 -2.79
C ASN A 278 10.62 0.96 -2.34
N ILE A 279 9.66 1.77 -1.88
CA ILE A 279 9.90 3.11 -1.35
C ILE A 279 8.76 3.49 -0.39
N HIS A 280 9.01 4.45 0.49
CA HIS A 280 7.97 5.20 1.19
C HIS A 280 7.89 6.62 0.62
N MET A 281 6.69 7.07 0.27
CA MET A 281 6.46 8.44 -0.16
C MET A 281 5.23 9.00 0.53
N TRP A 282 5.31 10.24 1.01
CA TRP A 282 4.19 11.01 1.56
C TRP A 282 3.65 11.97 0.52
N PHE A 283 2.34 12.15 0.45
CA PHE A 283 1.67 13.09 -0.42
C PHE A 283 0.91 14.12 0.41
N GLU A 284 1.24 15.40 0.21
CA GLU A 284 0.50 16.51 0.81
C GLU A 284 -0.82 16.70 0.04
N VAL A 285 -1.95 16.49 0.71
CA VAL A 285 -3.32 16.47 0.15
C VAL A 285 -4.04 17.80 0.35
#